data_AF-A0A2A9FZS4-F1
#
_entry.id   AF-A0A2A9FZS4-F1
#
_cell.length_a   1.000
_cell.length_b   1.000
_cell.length_c   1.000
_cell.angle_alpha   90.00
_cell.angle_beta   90.00
_cell.angle_gamma   90.00
#
_symmetry.space_group_name_H-M   'P 1'
#
loop_
_entity.id
_entity.type
_entity.pdbx_description
1 polymer ?
#
loop_
_entity_poly.entity_id
_entity_poly.type
_entity_poly.pdbx_seq_one_letter_code
_entity_poly.pdbx_strand_id
1 'polypeptide(L)'
;MSPEEIELYKDALKIGIPALVGLSAGLVPYFIEKRKVAIQKTIEDDKAKRALVISFAEALSEYQGSSRAYISYLVSSRYNAGEGWGKVIDSASQKMTDNEVNRVKAKSLAGIVGNTEVVDALLEYDRCITEVMSLLVKSQLLIDDKTEKEQVLKLEVAERKLLHSLNRLL
;
A
#
# COMPACT_ATOMS: atom_id res chain seq x y z
N MET A 1 50.16 52.90 13.37
CA MET A 1 50.25 52.13 12.12
C MET A 1 51.47 52.61 11.37
N SER A 2 52.48 51.75 11.26
CA SER A 2 53.64 52.03 10.39
C SER A 2 53.25 51.83 8.92
N PRO A 3 53.95 52.49 7.97
CA PRO A 3 53.70 52.31 6.53
C PRO A 3 53.75 50.84 6.09
N GLU A 4 54.61 50.05 6.73
CA GLU A 4 54.84 48.62 6.46
C GLU A 4 53.65 47.75 6.87
N GLU A 5 52.96 48.08 7.98
CA GLU A 5 51.75 47.38 8.42
C GLU A 5 50.58 47.61 7.44
N ILE A 6 50.51 48.79 6.82
CA ILE A 6 49.46 49.15 5.85
C ILE A 6 49.67 48.41 4.52
N GLU A 7 50.91 48.25 4.06
CA GLU A 7 51.23 47.47 2.87
C GLU A 7 50.94 45.97 3.05
N LEU A 8 51.30 45.42 4.21
CA LEU A 8 51.03 44.00 4.52
C LEU A 8 49.53 43.68 4.53
N TYR A 9 48.70 44.56 5.08
CA TYR A 9 47.23 44.43 5.05
C TYR A 9 46.67 44.53 3.63
N LYS A 10 47.25 45.39 2.79
CA LYS A 10 46.80 45.61 1.41
C LYS A 10 47.09 44.40 0.52
N ASP A 11 48.24 43.74 0.73
CA ASP A 11 48.59 42.51 0.02
C ASP A 11 47.82 41.30 0.54
N ALA A 12 47.58 41.20 1.85
CA ALA A 12 46.71 40.17 2.42
C ALA A 12 45.27 40.26 1.87
N LEU A 13 44.73 41.47 1.68
CA LEU A 13 43.44 41.69 1.03
C LEU A 13 43.46 41.35 -0.47
N LYS A 14 44.53 41.73 -1.19
CA LYS A 14 44.69 41.41 -2.63
C LYS A 14 44.80 39.91 -2.91
N ILE A 15 45.35 39.13 -1.97
CA ILE A 15 45.53 37.68 -2.13
C ILE A 15 44.33 36.92 -1.54
N GLY A 16 43.81 37.37 -0.39
CA GLY A 16 42.73 36.70 0.33
C GLY A 16 41.37 36.78 -0.37
N ILE A 17 41.05 37.91 -1.00
CA ILE A 17 39.75 38.08 -1.70
C ILE A 17 39.65 37.17 -2.94
N PRO A 18 40.63 37.11 -3.86
CA PRO A 18 40.58 36.18 -4.99
C PRO A 18 40.56 34.71 -4.57
N ALA A 19 41.28 34.33 -3.51
CA ALA A 19 41.26 32.96 -3.00
C ALA A 19 39.87 32.57 -2.44
N LEU A 20 39.22 33.46 -1.69
CA LEU A 20 37.85 33.28 -1.21
C LEU A 20 36.83 33.20 -2.35
N VAL A 21 36.96 34.05 -3.38
CA VAL A 21 36.09 34.03 -4.56
C VAL A 21 36.30 32.74 -5.37
N GLY A 22 37.53 32.28 -5.55
CA GLY A 22 37.83 31.02 -6.24
C GLY A 22 37.27 29.78 -5.51
N LEU A 23 37.42 29.74 -4.18
CA LEU A 23 36.84 28.67 -3.35
C LEU A 23 35.31 28.69 -3.37
N SER A 24 34.70 29.86 -3.24
CA SER A 24 33.23 29.99 -3.28
C SER A 24 32.65 29.71 -4.67
N ALA A 25 33.36 30.05 -5.75
CA ALA A 25 32.97 29.71 -7.11
C ALA A 25 32.98 28.19 -7.38
N GLY A 26 33.80 27.40 -6.69
CA GLY A 26 33.76 25.94 -6.75
C GLY A 26 32.73 25.30 -5.81
N LEU A 27 32.50 25.92 -4.64
CA LEU A 27 31.57 25.40 -3.64
C LEU A 27 30.10 25.60 -4.03
N VAL A 28 29.74 26.74 -4.63
CA VAL A 28 28.35 27.02 -5.04
C VAL A 28 27.80 25.98 -6.03
N PRO A 29 28.51 25.64 -7.13
CA PRO A 29 28.11 24.55 -8.04
C PRO A 29 27.98 23.20 -7.31
N TYR A 30 28.94 22.87 -6.44
CA TYR A 30 28.91 21.63 -5.66
C TYR A 30 27.66 21.52 -4.75
N PHE A 31 27.28 22.61 -4.07
CA PHE A 31 26.06 22.63 -3.25
C PHE A 31 24.78 22.51 -4.10
N ILE A 32 24.75 23.14 -5.29
CA ILE A 32 23.62 23.03 -6.22
C ILE A 32 23.49 21.59 -6.74
N GLU A 33 24.60 20.98 -7.12
CA GLU A 33 24.64 19.61 -7.65
C GLU A 33 24.24 18.59 -6.57
N LYS A 34 24.74 18.75 -5.34
CA LYS A 34 24.33 17.93 -4.18
C LYS A 34 22.83 18.08 -3.89
N ARG A 35 22.27 19.28 -4.00
CA ARG A 35 20.81 19.50 -3.87
C ARG A 35 20.03 18.84 -5.00
N LYS A 36 20.48 18.93 -6.25
CA LYS A 36 19.84 18.27 -7.39
C LYS A 36 19.78 16.75 -7.20
N VAL A 37 20.90 16.12 -6.79
CA VAL A 37 20.95 14.68 -6.51
C VAL A 37 20.00 14.30 -5.38
N ALA A 38 19.94 15.10 -4.31
CA ALA A 38 19.00 14.86 -3.20
C ALA A 38 17.54 14.93 -3.65
N ILE A 39 17.18 15.95 -4.45
CA ILE A 39 15.83 16.11 -5.01
C ILE A 39 15.49 14.94 -5.94
N GLN A 40 16.42 14.54 -6.81
CA GLN A 40 16.25 13.41 -7.73
C GLN A 40 15.98 12.11 -6.97
N LYS A 41 16.74 11.87 -5.90
CA LYS A 41 16.54 10.72 -5.02
C LYS A 41 15.16 10.73 -4.37
N THR A 42 14.70 11.87 -3.86
CA THR A 42 13.35 12.00 -3.30
C THR A 42 12.26 11.72 -4.34
N ILE A 43 12.43 12.22 -5.57
CA ILE A 43 11.49 11.94 -6.67
C ILE A 43 11.46 10.44 -7.02
N GLU A 44 12.62 9.77 -7.03
CA GLU A 44 12.72 8.33 -7.28
C GLU A 44 12.09 7.50 -6.15
N ASP A 45 12.35 7.87 -4.89
CA ASP A 45 11.76 7.23 -3.70
C ASP A 45 10.23 7.36 -3.70
N ASP A 46 9.70 8.55 -4.02
CA ASP A 46 8.25 8.79 -4.13
C ASP A 46 7.63 7.99 -5.29
N LYS A 47 8.32 7.88 -6.42
CA LYS A 47 7.87 7.08 -7.57
C LYS A 47 7.84 5.59 -7.22
N ALA A 48 8.87 5.09 -6.52
CA ALA A 48 8.94 3.71 -6.06
C ALA A 48 7.81 3.42 -5.06
N LYS A 49 7.58 4.32 -4.09
CA LYS A 49 6.47 4.21 -3.13
C LYS A 49 5.11 4.18 -3.83
N ARG A 50 4.88 5.05 -4.81
CA ARG A 50 3.63 5.06 -5.58
C ARG A 50 3.42 3.77 -6.36
N ALA A 51 4.46 3.21 -6.96
CA ALA A 51 4.39 1.92 -7.65
C ALA A 51 4.00 0.77 -6.70
N LEU A 52 4.52 0.77 -5.47
CA LEU A 52 4.14 -0.20 -4.44
C LEU A 52 2.68 -0.06 -4.04
N VAL A 53 2.18 1.17 -3.85
CA VAL A 53 0.77 1.43 -3.51
C VAL A 53 -0.17 0.97 -4.64
N ILE A 54 0.20 1.20 -5.90
CA ILE A 54 -0.58 0.72 -7.05
C ILE A 54 -0.61 -0.81 -7.08
N SER A 55 0.55 -1.47 -6.97
CA SER A 55 0.59 -2.94 -7.00
C SER A 55 -0.14 -3.57 -5.81
N PHE A 56 -0.15 -2.88 -4.67
CA PHE A 56 -0.95 -3.27 -3.51
C PHE A 56 -2.45 -3.17 -3.80
N ALA A 57 -2.91 -2.04 -4.35
CA ALA A 57 -4.32 -1.82 -4.69
C ALA A 57 -4.82 -2.84 -5.73
N GLU A 58 -4.02 -3.15 -6.75
CA GLU A 58 -4.33 -4.17 -7.75
C GLU A 58 -4.48 -5.56 -7.12
N ALA A 59 -3.49 -6.00 -6.34
CA ALA A 59 -3.53 -7.30 -5.68
C ALA A 59 -4.71 -7.40 -4.70
N LEU A 60 -4.99 -6.32 -3.96
CA LEU A 60 -6.12 -6.27 -3.05
C LEU A 60 -7.46 -6.33 -3.79
N SER A 61 -7.62 -5.59 -4.88
CA SER A 61 -8.86 -5.54 -5.65
C SER A 61 -9.21 -6.92 -6.23
N GLU A 62 -8.23 -7.62 -6.80
CA GLU A 62 -8.41 -8.98 -7.29
C GLU A 62 -8.86 -9.91 -6.16
N TYR A 63 -8.11 -9.91 -5.05
CA TYR A 63 -8.40 -10.75 -3.89
C TYR A 63 -9.82 -10.52 -3.35
N GLN A 64 -10.18 -9.25 -3.13
CA GLN A 64 -11.50 -8.86 -2.64
C GLN A 64 -12.61 -9.32 -3.58
N GLY A 65 -12.46 -9.05 -4.88
CA GLY A 65 -13.46 -9.38 -5.89
C GLY A 65 -13.73 -10.88 -5.95
N SER A 66 -12.68 -11.70 -6.01
CA SER A 66 -12.81 -13.17 -6.06
C SER A 66 -13.46 -13.75 -4.80
N SER A 67 -13.07 -13.27 -3.62
CA SER A 67 -13.60 -13.75 -2.33
C SER A 67 -15.05 -13.34 -2.12
N ARG A 68 -15.40 -12.09 -2.43
CA ARG A 68 -16.78 -11.57 -2.38
C ARG A 68 -17.70 -12.34 -3.33
N ALA A 69 -17.24 -12.61 -4.54
CA ALA A 69 -18.02 -13.35 -5.52
C ALA A 69 -18.35 -14.75 -5.00
N TYR A 70 -17.35 -15.48 -4.50
CA TYR A 70 -17.56 -16.82 -3.96
C TYR A 70 -18.51 -16.83 -2.77
N ILE A 71 -18.32 -15.95 -1.78
CA ILE A 71 -19.23 -15.81 -0.62
C ILE A 71 -20.66 -15.52 -1.08
N SER A 72 -20.84 -14.62 -2.04
CA SER A 72 -22.17 -14.25 -2.55
C SER A 72 -22.87 -15.43 -3.24
N TYR A 73 -22.13 -16.25 -3.98
CA TYR A 73 -22.68 -17.48 -4.58
C TYR A 73 -23.02 -18.54 -3.53
N LEU A 74 -22.21 -18.69 -2.48
CA LEU A 74 -22.50 -19.59 -1.37
C LEU A 74 -23.80 -19.19 -0.66
N VAL A 75 -23.95 -17.92 -0.29
CA VAL A 75 -25.18 -17.38 0.34
C VAL A 75 -26.39 -17.59 -0.57
N SER A 76 -26.23 -17.28 -1.86
CA SER A 76 -27.33 -17.38 -2.84
C SER A 76 -27.71 -18.82 -3.19
N SER A 77 -26.87 -19.80 -2.88
CA SER A 77 -27.12 -21.22 -3.20
C SER A 77 -28.37 -21.78 -2.53
N ARG A 78 -28.73 -21.28 -1.34
CA ARG A 78 -29.94 -21.69 -0.61
C ARG A 78 -31.24 -21.33 -1.35
N TYR A 79 -31.17 -20.32 -2.23
CA TYR A 79 -32.32 -19.81 -2.99
C TYR A 79 -32.31 -20.25 -4.47
N ASN A 80 -31.21 -20.84 -4.94
CA ASN A 80 -31.01 -21.23 -6.33
C ASN A 80 -30.74 -22.73 -6.43
N ALA A 81 -31.79 -23.50 -6.74
CA ALA A 81 -31.73 -24.95 -6.92
C ALA A 81 -31.74 -25.39 -8.40
N GLY A 82 -31.34 -24.51 -9.33
CA GLY A 82 -31.34 -24.79 -10.76
C GLY A 82 -30.15 -25.63 -11.23
N GLU A 83 -30.33 -26.38 -12.33
CA GLU A 83 -29.24 -27.06 -13.02
C GLU A 83 -28.11 -26.07 -13.36
N GLY A 84 -26.87 -26.42 -12.99
CA GLY A 84 -25.68 -25.61 -13.28
C GLY A 84 -25.23 -24.68 -12.16
N TRP A 85 -26.01 -24.48 -11.09
CA TRP A 85 -25.58 -23.64 -9.96
C TRP A 85 -24.31 -24.18 -9.26
N GLY A 86 -24.18 -25.50 -9.15
CA GLY A 86 -22.96 -26.14 -8.65
C GLY A 86 -21.71 -25.74 -9.46
N LYS A 87 -21.80 -25.71 -10.79
CA LYS A 87 -20.69 -25.29 -11.66
C LYS A 87 -20.29 -23.82 -11.46
N VAL A 88 -21.27 -22.96 -11.15
CA VAL A 88 -21.01 -21.54 -10.84
C VAL A 88 -20.24 -21.42 -9.53
N ILE A 89 -20.67 -22.13 -8.49
CA ILE A 89 -19.97 -22.18 -7.19
C ILE A 89 -18.55 -22.74 -7.38
N ASP A 90 -18.40 -23.85 -8.11
CA ASP A 90 -17.11 -24.49 -8.35
C ASP A 90 -16.16 -23.55 -9.10
N SER A 91 -16.64 -22.86 -10.14
CA SER A 91 -15.84 -21.89 -10.87
C SER A 91 -15.42 -20.71 -10.00
N ALA A 92 -16.32 -20.21 -9.14
CA ALA A 92 -15.99 -19.13 -8.20
C ALA A 92 -15.01 -19.58 -7.12
N SER A 93 -15.16 -20.81 -6.61
CA SER A 93 -14.24 -21.43 -5.65
C SER A 93 -12.83 -21.58 -6.23
N GLN A 94 -12.74 -22.08 -7.48
CA GLN A 94 -11.46 -22.21 -8.17
C GLN A 94 -10.81 -20.83 -8.36
N LYS A 95 -11.55 -19.84 -8.87
CA LYS A 95 -11.03 -18.48 -9.04
C LYS A 95 -10.52 -17.87 -7.73
N MET A 96 -11.24 -18.06 -6.63
CA MET A 96 -10.80 -17.58 -5.31
C MET A 96 -9.51 -18.28 -4.87
N THR A 97 -9.41 -19.60 -5.07
CA THR A 97 -8.23 -20.40 -4.72
C THR A 97 -7.02 -19.98 -5.55
N ASP A 98 -7.18 -19.85 -6.86
CA ASP A 98 -6.14 -19.36 -7.77
C ASP A 98 -5.63 -17.97 -7.37
N ASN A 99 -6.50 -17.17 -6.74
CA ASN A 99 -6.19 -15.81 -6.31
C ASN A 99 -5.53 -15.70 -4.92
N GLU A 100 -5.20 -16.83 -4.29
CA GLU A 100 -4.48 -16.84 -3.02
C GLU A 100 -3.12 -16.12 -3.12
N VAL A 101 -2.49 -16.17 -4.30
CA VAL A 101 -1.25 -15.43 -4.58
C VAL A 101 -1.46 -13.93 -4.38
N ASN A 102 -2.57 -13.37 -4.85
CA ASN A 102 -2.86 -11.94 -4.70
C ASN A 102 -3.23 -11.58 -3.26
N ARG A 103 -3.87 -12.49 -2.51
CA ARG A 103 -4.08 -12.33 -1.05
C ARG A 103 -2.73 -12.19 -0.32
N VAL A 104 -1.79 -13.09 -0.57
CA VAL A 104 -0.46 -13.08 0.05
C VAL A 104 0.34 -11.84 -0.37
N LYS A 105 0.26 -11.48 -1.66
CA LYS A 105 0.89 -10.29 -2.22
C LYS A 105 0.35 -9.01 -1.57
N ALA A 106 -0.97 -8.86 -1.44
CA ALA A 106 -1.59 -7.71 -0.80
C ALA A 106 -1.14 -7.55 0.65
N LYS A 107 -1.10 -8.63 1.44
CA LYS A 107 -0.60 -8.61 2.83
C LYS A 107 0.87 -8.21 2.92
N SER A 108 1.71 -8.78 2.06
CA SER A 108 3.14 -8.46 2.00
C SER A 108 3.37 -7.00 1.66
N LEU A 109 2.67 -6.49 0.64
CA LEU A 109 2.77 -5.11 0.20
C LEU A 109 2.20 -4.13 1.24
N ALA A 110 1.13 -4.47 1.94
CA ALA A 110 0.60 -3.64 3.03
C ALA A 110 1.66 -3.42 4.14
N GLY A 111 2.39 -4.49 4.50
CA GLY A 111 3.51 -4.41 5.44
C GLY A 111 4.65 -3.50 4.95
N ILE A 112 4.94 -3.52 3.65
CA ILE A 112 5.98 -2.66 3.04
C ILE A 112 5.53 -1.20 2.94
N VAL A 113 4.26 -0.95 2.60
CA VAL A 113 3.68 0.40 2.55
C VAL A 113 3.68 1.05 3.95
N GLY A 114 3.66 0.23 5.01
CA GLY A 114 3.99 0.67 6.37
C GLY A 114 2.91 1.48 7.07
N ASN A 115 1.67 1.46 6.57
CA ASN A 115 0.53 2.08 7.24
C ASN A 115 -0.16 1.04 8.13
N THR A 116 0.01 1.17 9.45
CA THR A 116 -0.52 0.23 10.44
C THR A 116 -2.03 0.10 10.38
N GLU A 117 -2.77 1.19 10.15
CA GLU A 117 -4.24 1.15 10.05
C GLU A 117 -4.73 0.38 8.82
N VAL A 118 -3.97 0.43 7.72
CA VAL A 118 -4.27 -0.34 6.51
C VAL A 118 -3.97 -1.82 6.75
N VAL A 119 -2.83 -2.12 7.38
CA VAL A 119 -2.45 -3.50 7.72
C VAL A 119 -3.47 -4.13 8.66
N ASP A 120 -3.85 -3.44 9.74
CA ASP A 120 -4.83 -3.94 10.71
C ASP A 120 -6.20 -4.14 10.08
N ALA A 121 -6.67 -3.18 9.28
CA ALA A 121 -7.95 -3.30 8.57
C ALA A 121 -7.95 -4.45 7.54
N LEU A 122 -6.82 -4.67 6.86
CA LEU A 122 -6.66 -5.78 5.91
C LEU A 122 -6.68 -7.13 6.61
N LEU A 123 -5.96 -7.27 7.73
CA LEU A 123 -5.93 -8.51 8.51
C LEU A 123 -7.30 -8.83 9.11
N GLU A 124 -8.03 -7.82 9.58
CA GLU A 124 -9.38 -8.01 10.09
C GLU A 124 -10.35 -8.42 8.97
N TYR A 125 -10.30 -7.76 7.82
CA TYR A 125 -11.11 -8.13 6.66
C TYR A 125 -10.83 -9.57 6.21
N ASP A 126 -9.56 -9.95 6.14
CA ASP A 126 -9.14 -11.31 5.79
C ASP A 126 -9.63 -12.38 6.77
N ARG A 127 -9.60 -12.05 8.06
CA ARG A 127 -10.15 -12.90 9.12
C ARG A 127 -11.65 -13.09 8.92
N CYS A 128 -12.40 -12.00 8.70
CA CYS A 128 -13.84 -12.06 8.45
C CYS A 128 -14.19 -12.89 7.20
N ILE A 129 -13.42 -12.76 6.10
CA ILE A 129 -13.58 -13.61 4.92
C ILE A 129 -13.46 -15.09 5.30
N THR A 130 -12.39 -15.44 6.00
CA THR A 130 -12.10 -16.83 6.38
C THR A 130 -13.19 -17.39 7.29
N GLU A 131 -13.68 -16.59 8.24
CA GLU A 131 -14.77 -16.96 9.15
C GLU A 131 -16.08 -17.20 8.41
N VAL A 132 -16.47 -16.29 7.51
CA VAL A 132 -17.69 -16.42 6.71
C VAL A 132 -17.61 -17.63 5.78
N MET A 133 -16.48 -17.83 5.08
CA MET A 133 -16.30 -19.00 4.22
C MET A 133 -16.32 -20.29 5.03
N SER A 134 -15.62 -20.36 6.17
CA SER A 134 -15.64 -21.55 7.02
C SER A 134 -17.05 -21.84 7.55
N LEU A 135 -17.84 -20.81 7.86
CA LEU A 135 -19.23 -20.98 8.29
C LEU A 135 -20.05 -21.59 7.15
N LEU A 136 -20.02 -20.97 5.97
CA LEU A 136 -20.83 -21.37 4.81
C LEU A 136 -20.44 -22.74 4.21
N VAL A 137 -19.16 -23.09 4.25
CA VAL A 137 -18.67 -24.39 3.75
C VAL A 137 -18.95 -25.53 4.74
N LYS A 138 -18.77 -25.29 6.06
CA LYS A 138 -19.08 -26.31 7.08
C LYS A 138 -20.59 -26.58 7.19
N SER A 139 -21.43 -25.70 6.67
CA SER A 139 -22.86 -25.70 6.93
C SER A 139 -23.74 -26.19 5.78
N GLN A 140 -23.37 -27.30 5.16
CA GLN A 140 -24.39 -28.14 4.50
C GLN A 140 -25.47 -28.62 5.50
N LEU A 141 -25.34 -28.31 6.80
CA LEU A 141 -26.31 -28.49 7.87
C LEU A 141 -26.74 -27.12 8.47
N LEU A 142 -28.03 -26.80 8.34
CA LEU A 142 -28.83 -25.84 9.14
C LEU A 142 -28.04 -24.71 9.85
N ILE A 143 -27.52 -23.71 9.13
CA ILE A 143 -27.24 -22.42 9.78
C ILE A 143 -28.56 -21.72 10.03
N ASP A 144 -28.73 -21.22 11.26
CA ASP A 144 -29.69 -20.18 11.59
C ASP A 144 -29.39 -18.89 10.81
N ASP A 145 -30.37 -18.41 10.05
CA ASP A 145 -30.27 -17.24 9.16
C ASP A 145 -29.77 -15.98 9.90
N LYS A 146 -30.02 -15.86 11.21
CA LYS A 146 -29.53 -14.73 12.01
C LYS A 146 -28.01 -14.76 12.15
N THR A 147 -27.42 -15.93 12.36
CA THR A 147 -25.96 -16.10 12.50
C THR A 147 -25.25 -15.84 11.18
N GLU A 148 -25.80 -16.34 10.07
CA GLU A 148 -25.27 -16.06 8.72
C GLU A 148 -25.26 -14.55 8.43
N LYS A 149 -26.41 -13.88 8.63
CA LYS A 149 -26.56 -12.44 8.41
C LYS A 149 -25.60 -11.62 9.27
N GLU A 150 -25.42 -11.99 10.55
CA GLU A 150 -24.51 -11.27 11.44
C GLU A 150 -23.05 -11.35 10.95
N GLN A 151 -22.61 -12.53 10.49
CA GLN A 151 -21.24 -12.71 10.01
C GLN A 151 -21.00 -12.02 8.66
N VAL A 152 -21.96 -12.09 7.75
CA VAL A 152 -21.91 -11.32 6.49
C VAL A 152 -21.86 -9.82 6.76
N LEU A 153 -22.65 -9.32 7.73
CA LEU A 153 -22.62 -7.91 8.12
C LEU A 153 -21.26 -7.50 8.72
N LYS A 154 -20.64 -8.35 9.53
CA LYS A 154 -19.28 -8.11 10.06
C LYS A 154 -18.27 -7.97 8.93
N LEU A 155 -18.34 -8.84 7.93
CA LEU A 155 -17.51 -8.74 6.72
C LEU A 155 -17.72 -7.41 5.99
N GLU A 156 -18.97 -6.97 5.80
CA GLU A 156 -19.26 -5.68 5.15
C GLU A 156 -18.69 -4.49 5.94
N VAL A 157 -18.79 -4.52 7.27
CA VAL A 157 -18.21 -3.48 8.13
C VAL A 157 -16.69 -3.47 8.03
N ALA A 158 -16.05 -4.65 8.04
CA ALA A 158 -14.60 -4.77 7.88
C ALA A 158 -14.14 -4.24 6.51
N GLU A 159 -14.88 -4.53 5.44
CA GLU A 159 -14.58 -4.02 4.10
C GLU A 159 -14.66 -2.50 4.04
N ARG A 160 -15.72 -1.90 4.60
CA ARG A 160 -15.86 -0.43 4.63
C ARG A 160 -14.72 0.22 5.40
N LYS A 161 -14.29 -0.38 6.52
CA LYS A 161 -13.12 0.08 7.29
C LYS A 161 -11.85 0.01 6.45
N LEU A 162 -11.62 -1.11 5.76
CA LEU A 162 -10.47 -1.27 4.88
C LEU A 162 -10.46 -0.21 3.76
N LEU A 163 -11.58 -0.05 3.04
CA LEU A 163 -11.70 0.97 1.99
C LEU A 163 -11.46 2.40 2.52
N HIS A 164 -11.94 2.70 3.73
CA HIS A 164 -11.68 3.99 4.38
C HIS A 164 -10.20 4.17 4.73
N SER A 165 -9.53 3.12 5.24
CA SER A 165 -8.09 3.16 5.51
C SER A 165 -7.26 3.33 4.24
N LEU A 166 -7.69 2.74 3.11
CA LEU A 166 -7.02 2.90 1.81
C LEU A 166 -7.02 4.34 1.31
N ASN A 167 -8.08 5.12 1.60
CA ASN A 167 -8.11 6.55 1.27
C ASN A 167 -7.01 7.37 1.97
N ARG A 168 -6.37 6.82 3.00
CA ARG A 168 -5.21 7.46 3.67
C ARG A 168 -3.88 7.19 2.97
N LEU A 169 -3.86 6.29 1.97
CA LEU A 169 -2.68 5.97 1.16
C LEU A 169 -2.62 6.74 -0.17
N LEU A 170 -3.74 7.34 -0.58
CA LEU A 170 -3.90 8.15 -1.79
C LEU A 170 -3.78 9.64 -1.46
#